data_AF-A0A7C4LE67-F1
#
_entry.id   AF-A0A7C4LE67-F1
#
_cell.length_a   1.000
_cell.length_b   1.000
_cell.length_c   1.000
_cell.angle_alpha   90.00
_cell.angle_beta   90.00
_cell.angle_gamma   90.00
#
_symmetry.space_group_name_H-M   'P 1'
#
loop_
_entity.id
_entity.type
_entity.pdbx_description
1 polymer ?
#
loop_
_entity_poly.entity_id
_entity_poly.type
_entity_poly.pdbx_seq_one_letter_code
_entity_poly.pdbx_strand_id
1 'polypeptide(L)'
;MDTSAASYLTYARVAGFTFLFYIAAGLTSMALGSESPAADLLLLLQSFSALGLGVTLYALTREQEPVLALLALTCRVAEAIQSGESAIYFAVGSLCFTWLFLRGRLIPTVLAQLGVLASALLVVILPAQLAGLFGGAMSWAASTTWLVWLPMLIFEVALALWLMIRGVNTRQTQPQAL
;
A
#
# COMPACT_ATOMS: atom_id res chain seq x y z
N MET A 1 -22.53 21.07 8.15
CA MET A 1 -21.95 20.17 7.13
C MET A 1 -20.54 19.88 7.61
N ASP A 2 -20.30 18.68 8.14
CA ASP A 2 -19.02 18.34 8.77
C ASP A 2 -17.90 18.35 7.72
N THR A 3 -17.10 19.39 7.75
CA THR A 3 -15.96 19.61 6.85
C THR A 3 -14.93 18.48 6.94
N SER A 4 -14.86 17.80 8.08
CA SER A 4 -14.05 16.60 8.31
C SER A 4 -14.46 15.43 7.41
N ALA A 5 -15.76 15.09 7.35
CA ALA A 5 -16.25 13.94 6.58
C ALA A 5 -16.00 14.08 5.07
N ALA A 6 -16.18 15.28 4.52
CA ALA A 6 -15.88 15.58 3.12
C ALA A 6 -14.37 15.44 2.81
N SER A 7 -13.52 15.79 3.78
CA SER A 7 -12.07 15.68 3.65
C SER A 7 -11.63 14.21 3.62
N TYR A 8 -12.18 13.35 4.50
CA TYR A 8 -11.89 11.91 4.51
C TYR A 8 -12.27 11.19 3.22
N LEU A 9 -13.44 11.52 2.63
CA LEU A 9 -13.84 10.95 1.34
C LEU A 9 -12.92 11.40 0.20
N THR A 10 -12.48 12.66 0.23
CA THR A 10 -11.51 13.17 -0.74
C THR A 10 -10.18 12.45 -0.62
N TYR A 11 -9.65 12.31 0.61
CA TYR A 11 -8.41 11.57 0.85
C TYR A 11 -8.52 10.10 0.44
N ALA A 12 -9.64 9.44 0.71
CA ALA A 12 -9.87 8.05 0.27
C ALA A 12 -9.84 7.93 -1.25
N ARG A 13 -10.52 8.83 -1.97
CA ARG A 13 -10.53 8.82 -3.44
C ARG A 13 -9.16 9.09 -4.04
N VAL A 14 -8.44 10.07 -3.49
CA VAL A 14 -7.06 10.37 -3.90
C VAL A 14 -6.18 9.14 -3.65
N ALA A 15 -6.23 8.55 -2.46
CA ALA A 15 -5.49 7.33 -2.14
C ALA A 15 -5.78 6.21 -3.13
N GLY A 16 -7.06 5.92 -3.43
CA GLY A 16 -7.44 4.89 -4.39
C GLY A 16 -6.95 5.14 -5.81
N PHE A 17 -7.02 6.39 -6.30
CA PHE A 17 -6.48 6.74 -7.61
C PHE A 17 -4.95 6.59 -7.66
N THR A 18 -4.26 7.14 -6.66
CA THR A 18 -2.80 7.05 -6.53
C THR A 18 -2.34 5.59 -6.46
N PHE A 19 -3.12 4.72 -5.82
CA PHE A 19 -2.87 3.29 -5.76
C PHE A 19 -2.89 2.63 -7.15
N LEU A 20 -3.93 2.87 -7.95
CA LEU A 20 -4.01 2.30 -9.31
C LEU A 20 -2.89 2.85 -10.20
N PHE A 21 -2.59 4.14 -10.08
CA PHE A 21 -1.51 4.77 -10.82
C PHE A 21 -0.15 4.18 -10.44
N TYR A 22 0.11 3.95 -9.15
CA TYR A 22 1.31 3.28 -8.65
C TYR A 22 1.50 1.91 -9.28
N ILE A 23 0.47 1.06 -9.28
CA ILE A 23 0.53 -0.30 -9.85
C ILE A 23 0.75 -0.23 -11.37
N ALA A 24 0.01 0.62 -12.07
CA ALA A 24 0.12 0.77 -13.52
C ALA A 24 1.52 1.25 -13.93
N ALA A 25 2.09 2.23 -13.23
CA ALA A 25 3.44 2.73 -13.47
C ALA A 25 4.48 1.63 -13.23
N GLY A 26 4.36 0.90 -12.12
CA GLY A 26 5.26 -0.20 -11.78
C GLY A 26 5.26 -1.30 -12.84
N LEU A 27 4.07 -1.85 -13.17
CA LEU A 27 3.93 -2.90 -14.18
C LEU A 27 4.42 -2.45 -15.57
N THR A 28 4.13 -1.20 -15.95
CA THR A 28 4.56 -0.65 -17.23
C THR A 28 6.08 -0.48 -17.27
N SER A 29 6.69 0.01 -16.19
CA SER A 29 8.15 0.15 -16.10
C SER A 29 8.88 -1.18 -16.35
N MET A 30 8.35 -2.28 -15.81
CA MET A 30 8.93 -3.62 -16.01
C MET A 30 8.85 -4.09 -17.46
N ALA A 31 7.81 -3.64 -18.19
CA ALA A 31 7.58 -4.04 -19.57
C ALA A 31 8.51 -3.30 -20.57
N LEU A 32 8.95 -2.08 -20.24
CA LEU A 32 9.77 -1.25 -21.13
C LEU A 32 11.27 -1.60 -21.11
N GLY A 33 11.74 -2.41 -20.16
CA GLY A 33 13.15 -2.79 -20.02
C GLY A 33 14.02 -1.69 -19.39
N SER A 34 15.11 -2.11 -18.74
CA SER A 34 15.96 -1.26 -17.88
C SER A 34 16.66 -0.10 -18.59
N GLU A 35 16.81 -0.17 -19.92
CA GLU A 35 17.58 0.80 -20.71
C GLU A 35 16.71 1.93 -21.29
N SER A 36 15.43 2.01 -20.90
CA SER A 36 14.49 2.97 -21.48
C SER A 36 14.32 4.22 -20.60
N PRO A 37 14.52 5.45 -21.15
CA PRO A 37 14.27 6.68 -20.40
C PRO A 37 12.82 6.81 -19.90
N ALA A 38 11.89 6.14 -20.58
CA ALA A 38 10.50 6.06 -20.16
C ALA A 38 10.32 5.21 -18.89
N ALA A 39 11.08 4.13 -18.69
CA ALA A 39 11.05 3.37 -17.45
C ALA A 39 11.56 4.21 -16.27
N ASP A 40 12.65 4.97 -16.46
CA ASP A 40 13.17 5.89 -15.43
C ASP A 40 12.13 6.92 -15.00
N LEU A 41 11.39 7.49 -15.95
CA LEU A 41 10.31 8.44 -15.66
C LEU A 41 9.15 7.77 -14.90
N LEU A 42 8.79 6.53 -15.26
CA LEU A 42 7.75 5.77 -14.56
C LEU A 42 8.17 5.41 -13.14
N LEU A 43 9.44 5.06 -12.92
CA LEU A 43 10.02 4.84 -11.59
C LEU A 43 9.95 6.10 -10.74
N LEU A 44 10.35 7.25 -11.30
CA LEU A 44 10.23 8.54 -10.60
C LEU A 44 8.76 8.84 -10.23
N LEU A 45 7.83 8.64 -11.16
CA LEU A 45 6.40 8.80 -10.92
C LEU A 45 5.89 7.84 -9.84
N GLN A 46 6.41 6.61 -9.80
CA GLN A 46 6.09 5.62 -8.77
C GLN A 46 6.60 6.08 -7.39
N SER A 47 7.78 6.72 -7.29
CA SER A 47 8.28 7.30 -6.03
C SER A 47 7.34 8.37 -5.50
N PHE A 48 6.94 9.31 -6.36
CA PHE A 48 5.98 10.35 -5.98
C PHE A 48 4.63 9.77 -5.60
N SER A 49 4.19 8.73 -6.31
CA SER A 49 2.94 8.02 -6.02
C SER A 49 3.00 7.33 -4.65
N ALA A 50 4.10 6.63 -4.32
CA ALA A 50 4.31 5.99 -3.02
C ALA A 50 4.24 7.00 -1.87
N LEU A 51 4.84 8.18 -2.03
CA LEU A 51 4.77 9.27 -1.05
C LEU A 51 3.35 9.81 -0.89
N GLY A 52 2.68 10.13 -2.00
CA GLY A 52 1.30 10.64 -1.98
C GLY A 52 0.34 9.63 -1.35
N LEU A 53 0.52 8.34 -1.66
CA LEU A 53 -0.22 7.24 -1.08
C LEU A 53 0.06 7.10 0.42
N GLY A 54 1.32 7.12 0.83
CA GLY A 54 1.71 7.09 2.24
C GLY A 54 1.06 8.23 3.04
N VAL A 55 1.12 9.46 2.52
CA VAL A 55 0.56 10.65 3.19
C VAL A 55 -0.96 10.58 3.27
N THR A 56 -1.63 10.16 2.20
CA THR A 56 -3.10 10.05 2.20
C THR A 56 -3.58 8.93 3.10
N LEU A 57 -2.94 7.76 3.09
CA LEU A 57 -3.25 6.67 4.02
C LEU A 57 -2.98 7.08 5.47
N TYR A 58 -1.88 7.78 5.74
CA TYR A 58 -1.60 8.35 7.06
C TYR A 58 -2.72 9.29 7.53
N ALA A 59 -3.20 10.19 6.66
CA ALA A 59 -4.30 11.08 6.97
C ALA A 59 -5.60 10.32 7.33
N LEU A 60 -5.84 9.16 6.70
CA LEU A 60 -6.99 8.30 6.99
C LEU A 60 -6.85 7.51 8.29
N THR A 61 -5.64 7.05 8.63
CA THR A 61 -5.42 6.11 9.74
C THR A 61 -4.85 6.73 11.02
N ARG A 62 -4.39 7.99 10.97
CA ARG A 62 -3.77 8.68 12.13
C ARG A 62 -4.65 8.76 13.37
N GLU A 63 -5.98 8.77 13.20
CA GLU A 63 -6.92 8.85 14.33
C GLU A 63 -7.03 7.53 15.10
N GLN A 64 -6.69 6.38 14.50
CA GLN A 64 -6.72 5.09 15.22
C GLN A 64 -5.49 4.92 16.12
N GLU A 65 -4.29 4.95 15.52
CA GLU A 65 -3.02 4.93 16.24
C GLU A 65 -1.96 5.74 15.47
N PRO A 66 -1.66 6.98 15.92
CA PRO A 66 -0.74 7.88 15.21
C PRO A 66 0.67 7.30 15.04
N VAL A 67 1.17 6.59 16.04
CA VAL A 67 2.55 6.06 16.04
C VAL A 67 2.71 4.96 15.01
N LEU A 68 1.78 4.01 14.93
CA LEU A 68 1.79 2.98 13.90
C LEU A 68 1.55 3.56 12.50
N ALA A 69 0.70 4.57 12.38
CA ALA A 69 0.45 5.25 11.10
C ALA A 69 1.71 6.00 10.62
N LEU A 70 2.44 6.65 11.54
CA LEU A 70 3.72 7.30 11.25
C LEU A 70 4.78 6.28 10.84
N LEU A 71 4.86 5.13 11.51
CA LEU A 71 5.76 4.04 11.12
C LEU A 71 5.44 3.53 9.71
N ALA A 72 4.16 3.35 9.39
CA ALA A 72 3.73 2.94 8.06
C ALA A 72 4.13 3.98 6.99
N LEU A 73 3.97 5.27 7.31
CA LEU A 73 4.38 6.37 6.45
C LEU A 73 5.90 6.39 6.24
N THR A 74 6.72 6.21 7.29
CA THR A 74 8.19 6.19 7.14
C THR A 74 8.65 5.00 6.30
N CYS A 75 8.01 3.84 6.43
CA CYS A 75 8.25 2.72 5.52
C CYS A 75 7.90 3.07 4.06
N ARG A 76 6.81 3.81 3.80
CA ARG A 76 6.47 4.29 2.44
C ARG A 76 7.46 5.32 1.91
N VAL A 77 8.03 6.16 2.77
CA VAL A 77 9.12 7.07 2.38
C VAL A 77 10.37 6.29 2.00
N ALA A 78 10.75 5.28 2.79
CA ALA A 78 11.89 4.42 2.49
C ALA A 78 11.70 3.62 1.19
N GLU A 79 10.48 3.14 0.94
CA GLU A 79 10.11 2.50 -0.32
C GLU A 79 10.29 3.44 -1.52
N ALA A 80 9.86 4.70 -1.41
CA ALA A 80 9.91 5.67 -2.50
C ALA A 80 11.35 5.93 -3.02
N ILE A 81 12.37 5.59 -2.25
CA ILE A 81 13.78 5.68 -2.65
C ILE A 81 14.13 4.62 -3.71
N GLN A 82 13.32 3.56 -3.84
CA GLN A 82 13.47 2.49 -4.85
C GLN A 82 14.88 1.86 -4.87
N SER A 83 15.46 1.65 -3.70
CA SER A 83 16.65 0.80 -3.54
C SER A 83 16.28 -0.69 -3.68
N GLY A 84 17.28 -1.57 -3.80
CA GLY A 84 17.08 -3.00 -4.04
C GLY A 84 16.22 -3.75 -3.01
N GLU A 85 15.99 -3.16 -1.83
CA GLU A 85 15.20 -3.72 -0.73
C GLU A 85 13.85 -3.01 -0.54
N SER A 86 13.47 -2.09 -1.43
CA SER A 86 12.24 -1.27 -1.36
C SER A 86 10.95 -2.08 -1.15
N ALA A 87 10.88 -3.29 -1.71
CA ALA A 87 9.75 -4.20 -1.56
C ALA A 87 9.48 -4.62 -0.09
N ILE A 88 10.52 -4.71 0.74
CA ILE A 88 10.37 -5.04 2.17
C ILE A 88 9.72 -3.87 2.90
N TYR A 89 10.17 -2.65 2.65
CA TYR A 89 9.58 -1.44 3.22
C TYR A 89 8.12 -1.26 2.78
N PHE A 90 7.83 -1.52 1.51
CA PHE A 90 6.46 -1.58 1.00
C PHE A 90 5.59 -2.59 1.77
N ALA A 91 6.10 -3.81 1.99
CA ALA A 91 5.36 -4.87 2.66
C ALA A 91 5.07 -4.51 4.13
N VAL A 92 6.07 -3.99 4.85
CA VAL A 92 5.91 -3.55 6.25
C VAL A 92 4.93 -2.38 6.33
N GLY A 93 5.08 -1.35 5.49
CA GLY A 93 4.18 -0.20 5.48
C GLY A 93 2.74 -0.60 5.17
N SER A 94 2.55 -1.49 4.20
CA SER A 94 1.22 -2.00 3.84
C SER A 94 0.61 -2.87 4.93
N LEU A 95 1.41 -3.69 5.62
CA LEU A 95 0.95 -4.46 6.77
C LEU A 95 0.43 -3.54 7.89
N CYS A 96 1.19 -2.49 8.21
CA CYS A 96 0.79 -1.52 9.23
C CYS A 96 -0.51 -0.80 8.84
N PHE A 97 -0.65 -0.30 7.61
CA PHE A 97 -1.88 0.37 7.17
C PHE A 97 -3.09 -0.57 7.13
N THR A 98 -2.93 -1.79 6.62
CA THR A 98 -4.02 -2.77 6.56
C THR A 98 -4.46 -3.24 7.94
N TRP A 99 -3.51 -3.37 8.87
CA TRP A 99 -3.80 -3.63 10.27
C TRP A 99 -4.61 -2.49 10.90
N LEU A 100 -4.25 -1.23 10.65
CA LEU A 100 -5.01 -0.07 11.12
C LEU A 100 -6.41 -0.03 10.50
N PHE A 101 -6.54 -0.32 9.20
CA PHE A 101 -7.83 -0.41 8.53
C PHE A 101 -8.73 -1.50 9.12
N LEU A 102 -8.15 -2.66 9.47
CA LEU A 102 -8.85 -3.75 10.14
C LEU A 102 -9.33 -3.33 11.53
N ARG A 103 -8.44 -2.72 12.32
CA ARG A 103 -8.72 -2.32 13.70
C ARG A 103 -9.75 -1.18 13.77
N GLY A 104 -9.65 -0.21 12.86
CA GLY A 104 -10.58 0.90 12.73
C GLY A 104 -11.89 0.57 12.00
N ARG A 105 -12.04 -0.66 11.45
CA ARG A 105 -13.18 -1.07 10.61
C ARG A 105 -13.51 -0.07 9.49
N LEU A 106 -12.46 0.58 8.97
CA LEU A 106 -12.56 1.65 7.97
C LEU A 106 -12.97 1.10 6.59
N ILE A 107 -12.57 -0.14 6.30
CA ILE A 107 -12.91 -0.90 5.08
C ILE A 107 -13.54 -2.27 5.48
N PRO A 108 -14.11 -3.05 4.54
CA PRO A 108 -14.66 -4.37 4.84
C PRO A 108 -13.63 -5.30 5.47
N THR A 109 -14.04 -6.02 6.53
CA THR A 109 -13.16 -6.90 7.30
C THR A 109 -12.46 -7.95 6.44
N VAL A 110 -13.18 -8.54 5.48
CA VAL A 110 -12.60 -9.55 4.57
C VAL A 110 -11.47 -8.96 3.72
N LEU A 111 -11.65 -7.74 3.21
CA LEU A 111 -10.64 -7.07 2.41
C LEU A 111 -9.41 -6.70 3.25
N ALA A 112 -9.64 -6.20 4.47
CA ALA A 112 -8.56 -5.88 5.40
C ALA A 112 -7.77 -7.13 5.84
N GLN A 113 -8.44 -8.24 6.11
CA GLN A 113 -7.79 -9.52 6.43
C GLN A 113 -6.93 -10.03 5.27
N LEU A 114 -7.44 -9.94 4.04
CA LEU A 114 -6.68 -10.32 2.85
C LEU A 114 -5.39 -9.47 2.73
N GLY A 115 -5.49 -8.16 2.94
CA GLY A 115 -4.32 -7.27 2.94
C GLY A 115 -3.30 -7.58 4.03
N VAL A 116 -3.76 -7.87 5.24
CA VAL A 116 -2.88 -8.29 6.35
C VAL A 116 -2.17 -9.60 6.02
N LEU A 117 -2.90 -10.60 5.51
CA LEU A 117 -2.31 -11.89 5.13
C LEU A 117 -1.30 -11.75 3.99
N ALA A 118 -1.65 -11.01 2.94
CA ALA A 118 -0.77 -10.78 1.79
C ALA A 118 0.50 -10.02 2.19
N SER A 119 0.36 -8.98 3.02
CA SER A 119 1.49 -8.18 3.49
C SER A 119 2.37 -8.98 4.45
N ALA A 120 1.79 -9.74 5.37
CA ALA A 120 2.54 -10.60 6.30
C ALA A 120 3.34 -11.67 5.56
N LEU A 121 2.76 -12.25 4.50
CA LEU A 121 3.44 -13.20 3.64
C LEU A 121 4.68 -12.57 2.96
N LEU A 122 4.55 -11.36 2.40
CA LEU A 122 5.67 -10.62 1.81
C LEU A 122 6.76 -10.27 2.84
N VAL A 123 6.38 -9.82 4.03
CA VAL A 123 7.33 -9.48 5.11
C VAL A 123 8.20 -10.67 5.51
N VAL A 124 7.68 -11.90 5.42
CA VAL A 124 8.45 -13.12 5.74
C VAL A 124 9.25 -13.61 4.53
N ILE A 125 8.63 -13.66 3.36
CA ILE A 125 9.24 -14.31 2.19
C ILE A 125 10.32 -13.42 1.55
N LEU A 126 10.14 -12.10 1.47
CA LEU A 126 11.13 -11.21 0.83
C LEU A 126 12.49 -11.23 1.54
N PRO A 127 12.59 -11.12 2.89
CA PRO A 127 13.88 -11.27 3.57
C PRO A 127 14.45 -12.68 3.45
N ALA A 128 13.61 -13.71 3.42
CA ALA A 128 14.07 -15.09 3.23
C ALA A 128 14.63 -15.33 1.82
N GLN A 129 14.08 -14.67 0.80
CA GLN A 129 14.64 -14.64 -0.56
C GLN A 129 15.98 -13.91 -0.60
N LEU A 130 16.08 -12.77 0.10
CA LEU A 130 17.35 -12.03 0.25
C LEU A 130 18.43 -12.87 0.94
N ALA A 131 18.04 -13.66 1.95
CA ALA A 131 18.92 -14.60 2.66
C ALA A 131 19.29 -15.84 1.83
N GLY A 132 18.79 -15.99 0.60
CA GLY A 132 19.12 -17.09 -0.30
C GLY A 132 18.38 -18.41 -0.03
N LEU A 133 17.44 -18.44 0.91
CA LEU A 133 16.70 -19.65 1.30
C LEU A 133 15.75 -20.17 0.20
N PHE A 134 15.45 -19.34 -0.80
CA PHE A 134 14.56 -19.66 -1.92
C PHE A 134 15.25 -19.67 -3.30
N GLY A 135 16.58 -19.65 -3.34
CA GLY A 135 17.35 -19.84 -4.59
C GLY A 135 17.27 -18.69 -5.59
N GLY A 136 18.03 -17.62 -5.34
CA GLY A 136 18.45 -16.64 -6.36
C GLY A 136 17.45 -15.54 -6.72
N ALA A 137 18.00 -14.40 -7.19
CA ALA A 137 17.40 -13.09 -7.47
C ALA A 137 15.89 -13.03 -7.78
N MET A 138 15.23 -11.96 -7.32
CA MET A 138 13.82 -11.63 -7.63
C MET A 138 13.60 -11.63 -9.15
N SER A 139 13.10 -12.75 -9.64
CA SER A 139 12.81 -13.00 -11.05
C SER A 139 11.31 -12.91 -11.25
N TRP A 140 10.88 -12.00 -12.12
CA TRP A 140 9.48 -11.85 -12.55
C TRP A 140 9.00 -13.04 -13.39
N ALA A 141 9.92 -13.90 -13.83
CA ALA A 141 9.59 -15.16 -14.51
C ALA A 141 9.40 -16.33 -13.53
N ALA A 142 9.82 -16.21 -12.27
CA ALA A 142 9.71 -17.29 -11.30
C ALA A 142 8.27 -17.40 -10.75
N SER A 143 7.73 -18.62 -10.76
CA SER A 143 6.39 -18.91 -10.22
C SER A 143 6.27 -18.55 -8.73
N THR A 144 7.37 -18.70 -7.97
CA THR A 144 7.44 -18.32 -6.55
C THR A 144 7.18 -16.83 -6.33
N THR A 145 7.70 -15.96 -7.20
CA THR A 145 7.46 -14.51 -7.11
C THR A 145 5.97 -14.22 -7.31
N TRP A 146 5.35 -14.80 -8.35
CA TRP A 146 3.93 -14.60 -8.62
C TRP A 146 3.02 -15.11 -7.51
N LEU A 147 3.34 -16.24 -6.87
CA LEU A 147 2.55 -16.78 -5.76
C LEU A 147 2.46 -15.83 -4.56
N VAL A 148 3.51 -15.04 -4.31
CA VAL A 148 3.57 -14.12 -3.17
C VAL A 148 3.02 -12.75 -3.54
N TRP A 149 3.26 -12.28 -4.76
CA TRP A 149 2.81 -10.96 -5.22
C TRP A 149 1.35 -10.94 -5.70
N LEU A 150 0.78 -12.04 -6.20
CA LEU A 150 -0.62 -12.07 -6.64
C LEU A 150 -1.62 -11.72 -5.54
N PRO A 151 -1.56 -12.33 -4.34
CA PRO A 151 -2.46 -11.96 -3.26
C PRO A 151 -2.37 -10.47 -2.91
N MET A 152 -1.17 -9.91 -2.94
CA MET A 152 -0.94 -8.49 -2.70
C MET A 152 -1.53 -7.62 -3.82
N LEU A 153 -1.28 -7.95 -5.08
CA LEU A 153 -1.83 -7.20 -6.21
C LEU A 153 -3.37 -7.25 -6.23
N ILE A 154 -3.97 -8.41 -5.94
CA ILE A 154 -5.42 -8.55 -5.79
C ILE A 154 -5.93 -7.65 -4.66
N PHE A 155 -5.26 -7.67 -3.50
CA PHE A 155 -5.59 -6.81 -2.37
C PHE A 155 -5.56 -5.33 -2.77
N GLU A 156 -4.47 -4.89 -3.39
CA GLU A 156 -4.22 -3.50 -3.69
C GLU A 156 -5.21 -2.93 -4.70
N VAL A 157 -5.48 -3.67 -5.78
CA VAL A 157 -6.49 -3.29 -6.77
C VAL A 157 -7.87 -3.24 -6.13
N ALA A 158 -8.23 -4.23 -5.30
CA ALA A 158 -9.51 -4.26 -4.62
C ALA A 158 -9.64 -3.10 -3.61
N LEU A 159 -8.60 -2.80 -2.84
CA LEU A 159 -8.54 -1.65 -1.93
C LEU A 159 -8.69 -0.34 -2.69
N ALA A 160 -7.96 -0.18 -3.79
CA ALA A 160 -7.96 1.02 -4.60
C ALA A 160 -9.35 1.35 -5.13
N LEU A 161 -10.00 0.35 -5.75
CA LEU A 161 -11.37 0.47 -6.26
C LEU A 161 -12.36 0.72 -5.12
N TRP A 162 -12.18 0.06 -3.98
CA TRP A 162 -13.03 0.27 -2.81
C TRP A 162 -12.95 1.72 -2.31
N LEU A 163 -11.74 2.23 -2.08
CA LEU A 163 -11.52 3.60 -1.59
C LEU A 163 -12.04 4.65 -2.58
N MET A 164 -11.93 4.39 -3.87
CA MET A 164 -12.43 5.28 -4.93
C MET A 164 -13.97 5.34 -4.96
N ILE A 165 -14.65 4.19 -4.86
CA ILE A 165 -16.11 4.10 -5.00
C ILE A 165 -16.82 4.39 -3.69
N ARG A 166 -16.38 3.75 -2.60
CA ARG A 166 -17.10 3.71 -1.30
C ARG A 166 -16.47 4.61 -0.25
N GLY A 167 -15.18 4.90 -0.35
CA GLY A 167 -14.45 5.62 0.71
C GLY A 167 -14.29 4.81 1.99
N VAL A 168 -14.13 5.50 3.13
CA VAL A 168 -13.91 4.90 4.45
C VAL A 168 -15.09 5.16 5.41
N ASN A 169 -15.31 4.23 6.34
CA ASN A 169 -16.35 4.37 7.37
C ASN A 169 -15.90 5.33 8.48
N THR A 170 -16.43 6.55 8.54
CA THR A 170 -16.06 7.57 9.56
C THR A 170 -16.90 7.51 10.85
N ARG A 171 -17.48 6.37 11.21
CA ARG A 171 -18.57 6.25 12.22
C ARG A 171 -18.19 6.48 13.70
N GLN A 172 -16.99 6.95 14.06
CA GLN A 172 -16.52 6.86 15.46
C GLN A 172 -16.35 8.16 16.26
N THR A 173 -16.68 9.34 15.75
CA THR A 173 -16.58 10.58 16.55
C THR A 173 -17.94 11.20 16.85
N GLN A 174 -18.86 10.42 17.41
CA GLN A 174 -19.97 11.00 18.17
C GLN A 174 -19.65 10.81 19.66
N PRO A 175 -19.32 11.88 20.39
CA PRO A 175 -19.24 11.81 21.84
C PRO A 175 -20.60 11.30 22.32
N GLN A 176 -20.63 10.20 23.07
CA GLN A 176 -21.81 9.84 23.84
C GLN A 176 -22.06 11.01 24.79
N ALA A 177 -23.03 11.85 24.43
CA ALA A 177 -23.57 12.85 25.33
C ALA A 177 -24.25 12.07 26.48
N LEU A 178 -23.56 11.99 27.60
CA LEU A 178 -24.13 11.68 28.90
C LEU A 178 -24.69 12.96 29.51
#